data_AF-X1FB78-F1
#
_entry.id   AF-X1FB78-F1
#
_cell.length_a   1.000
_cell.length_b   1.000
_cell.length_c   1.000
_cell.angle_alpha   90.00
_cell.angle_beta   90.00
_cell.angle_gamma   90.00
#
_symmetry.space_group_name_H-M   'P 1'
#
loop_
_entity.id
_entity.type
_entity.pdbx_description
1 polymer ?
#
loop_
_entity_poly.entity_id
_entity_poly.type
_entity_poly.pdbx_seq_one_letter_code
_entity_poly.pdbx_strand_id
1 'polypeptide(L)'
;MLSLNITGPVYRLYEYFLYRQLDKELAPRHVGIILDGNRRYAKKQGMEVPWFGHQKGAAKVMEVLRILWEAGVKVCTLYAFSVENFERSKDEVEEIMSLAKEKFAEVVDK
;
A
#
# COMPACT_ATOMS: atom_id res chain seq x y z
N MET A 1 3.90 31.16 -6.54
CA MET A 1 3.64 30.71 -7.92
C MET A 1 2.80 29.44 -7.83
N LEU A 2 1.47 29.60 -7.81
CA LEU A 2 0.51 28.49 -7.73
C LEU A 2 0.54 27.73 -9.06
N SER A 3 1.17 26.55 -9.08
CA SER A 3 1.05 25.63 -10.22
C SER A 3 -0.37 25.08 -10.23
N LEU A 4 -1.20 25.49 -11.19
CA LEU A 4 -2.49 24.88 -11.44
C LEU A 4 -2.30 23.37 -11.67
N ASN A 5 -2.98 22.57 -10.84
CA ASN A 5 -2.86 21.12 -10.77
C ASN A 5 -3.70 20.44 -11.88
N ILE A 6 -3.39 20.76 -13.13
CA ILE A 6 -4.11 20.25 -14.34
C ILE A 6 -3.96 18.72 -14.49
N THR A 7 -2.97 18.15 -13.82
CA THR A 7 -2.71 16.71 -13.73
C THR A 7 -3.86 15.94 -13.09
N GLY A 8 -4.57 16.49 -12.10
CA GLY A 8 -5.61 15.77 -11.36
C GLY A 8 -6.77 15.28 -12.26
N PRO A 9 -7.47 16.18 -12.98
CA PRO A 9 -8.56 15.78 -13.88
C PRO A 9 -8.12 14.86 -15.02
N VAL A 10 -6.96 15.13 -15.62
CA VAL A 10 -6.42 14.32 -16.72
C VAL A 10 -6.04 12.91 -16.22
N TYR A 11 -5.41 12.82 -15.05
CA TYR A 11 -5.02 11.54 -14.46
C TYR A 11 -6.25 10.72 -14.04
N ARG A 12 -7.30 11.35 -13.49
CA ARG A 12 -8.58 10.66 -13.20
C ARG A 12 -9.24 10.12 -14.46
N LEU A 13 -9.21 10.88 -15.57
CA LEU A 13 -9.73 10.40 -16.85
C LEU A 13 -8.90 9.23 -17.38
N TYR A 14 -7.58 9.29 -17.25
CA TYR A 14 -6.68 8.20 -17.58
C TYR A 14 -6.95 6.93 -16.76
N GLU A 15 -7.06 7.05 -15.43
CA GLU A 15 -7.44 5.95 -14.53
C GLU A 15 -8.79 5.36 -14.93
N TYR A 16 -9.79 6.20 -15.21
CA TYR A 16 -11.10 5.75 -15.68
C TYR A 16 -11.00 4.88 -16.94
N PHE A 17 -10.17 5.26 -17.92
CA PHE A 17 -9.94 4.45 -19.11
C PHE A 17 -9.20 3.15 -18.81
N LEU A 18 -8.20 3.17 -17.91
CA LEU A 18 -7.50 1.95 -17.49
C LEU A 18 -8.44 0.95 -16.80
N TYR A 19 -9.27 1.40 -15.87
CA TYR A 19 -10.22 0.53 -15.16
C TYR A 19 -11.23 -0.12 -16.12
N ARG A 20 -11.62 0.57 -17.20
CA ARG A 20 -12.51 0.01 -18.23
C ARG A 20 -11.86 -1.05 -19.12
N GLN A 21 -10.53 -1.11 -19.14
CA GLN A 21 -9.78 -2.13 -19.88
C GLN A 21 -9.56 -3.41 -19.05
N LEU A 22 -9.89 -3.38 -17.75
CA LEU A 22 -9.76 -4.56 -16.90
C LEU A 22 -10.88 -5.56 -17.21
N ASP A 23 -10.49 -6.71 -17.74
CA ASP A 23 -11.35 -7.87 -17.87
C ASP A 23 -11.16 -8.79 -16.65
N LYS A 24 -12.23 -8.96 -15.87
CA LYS A 24 -12.22 -9.79 -14.65
C LYS A 24 -12.03 -11.27 -14.95
N GLU A 25 -12.45 -11.73 -16.12
CA GLU A 25 -12.28 -13.13 -16.54
C GLU A 25 -10.82 -13.45 -16.90
N LEU A 26 -10.04 -12.41 -17.26
CA LEU A 26 -8.61 -12.52 -17.55
C LEU A 26 -7.71 -12.18 -16.36
N ALA A 27 -8.29 -11.80 -15.22
CA ALA A 27 -7.53 -11.41 -14.05
C ALA A 27 -6.73 -12.60 -13.48
N PRO A 28 -5.49 -12.36 -13.00
CA PRO A 28 -4.73 -13.41 -12.32
C PRO A 28 -5.48 -13.88 -11.09
N ARG A 29 -5.49 -15.20 -10.86
CA ARG A 29 -6.15 -15.79 -9.69
C ARG A 29 -5.45 -15.42 -8.38
N HIS A 30 -4.13 -15.24 -8.42
CA HIS A 30 -3.27 -14.98 -7.27
C HIS A 30 -2.18 -13.96 -7.59
N VAL A 31 -2.03 -12.97 -6.72
CA VAL A 31 -0.97 -11.95 -6.78
C VAL A 31 -0.14 -11.96 -5.49
N GLY A 32 1.18 -12.04 -5.61
CA GLY A 32 2.12 -11.86 -4.50
C GLY A 32 2.74 -10.47 -4.53
N ILE A 33 2.83 -9.81 -3.37
CA ILE A 33 3.40 -8.46 -3.24
C ILE A 33 4.44 -8.45 -2.13
N ILE A 34 5.62 -7.88 -2.42
CA ILE A 34 6.65 -7.59 -1.43
C ILE A 34 6.54 -6.11 -1.05
N LEU A 35 6.30 -5.84 0.24
CA LEU A 35 6.11 -4.48 0.75
C LEU A 35 7.46 -3.86 1.13
N ASP A 36 8.19 -3.37 0.14
CA ASP A 36 9.49 -2.74 0.33
C ASP A 36 9.45 -1.23 0.03
N GLY A 37 10.41 -0.49 0.58
CA GLY A 37 10.66 0.90 0.25
C GLY A 37 10.19 1.90 1.30
N ASN A 38 9.46 1.49 2.34
CA ASN A 38 8.88 2.40 3.35
C ASN A 38 9.92 3.33 3.98
N ARG A 39 11.06 2.79 4.46
CA ARG A 39 12.15 3.61 5.05
C ARG A 39 12.78 4.56 4.04
N ARG A 40 13.00 4.10 2.81
CA ARG A 40 13.54 4.93 1.70
C ARG A 40 12.56 6.04 1.32
N TYR A 41 11.27 5.74 1.32
CA TYR A 41 10.21 6.71 1.07
C TYR A 41 10.17 7.78 2.16
N ALA A 42 10.21 7.40 3.45
CA ALA A 42 10.29 8.35 4.56
C ALA A 42 11.46 9.33 4.39
N LYS A 43 12.67 8.80 4.13
CA LYS A 43 13.87 9.62 3.89
C LYS A 43 13.71 10.58 2.71
N LYS A 44 13.10 10.13 1.60
CA LYS A 44 12.82 11.00 0.44
C LYS A 44 11.82 12.11 0.73
N GLN A 45 10.98 11.93 1.75
CA GLN A 45 10.01 12.94 2.22
C GLN A 45 10.60 13.85 3.32
N GLY A 46 11.91 13.77 3.58
CA GLY A 46 12.57 14.58 4.62
C GLY A 46 12.33 14.07 6.04
N MET A 47 11.78 12.85 6.19
CA MET A 47 11.56 12.23 7.49
C MET A 47 12.75 11.35 7.85
N GLU A 48 13.40 11.63 8.99
CA GLU A 48 14.53 10.82 9.49
C GLU A 48 14.05 9.51 10.15
N VAL A 49 12.88 9.55 10.77
CA VAL A 49 12.24 8.39 11.40
C VAL A 49 11.40 7.57 10.40
N PRO A 50 11.45 6.23 10.45
CA PRO A 50 10.82 5.37 9.45
C PRO A 50 9.29 5.26 9.57
N TRP A 51 8.71 5.71 10.71
CA TRP A 51 7.28 5.52 11.04
C TRP A 51 6.33 6.02 9.94
N PHE A 52 6.63 7.19 9.36
CA PHE A 52 5.80 7.84 8.34
C PHE A 52 5.76 7.00 7.07
N GLY A 53 6.90 6.40 6.72
CA GLY A 53 7.00 5.48 5.61
C GLY A 53 6.13 4.25 5.82
N HIS A 54 6.13 3.68 7.03
CA HIS A 54 5.32 2.52 7.36
C HIS A 54 3.82 2.83 7.33
N GLN A 55 3.40 3.95 7.91
CA GLN A 55 1.99 4.41 7.85
C GLN A 55 1.51 4.63 6.42
N LYS A 56 2.31 5.31 5.59
CA LYS A 56 1.99 5.52 4.17
C LYS A 56 2.00 4.21 3.38
N GLY A 57 2.92 3.31 3.70
CA GLY A 57 2.96 1.96 3.15
C GLY A 57 1.67 1.18 3.46
N ALA A 58 1.23 1.15 4.72
CA ALA A 58 0.01 0.47 5.12
C ALA A 58 -1.25 1.05 4.45
N ALA A 59 -1.36 2.39 4.36
CA ALA A 59 -2.45 3.02 3.61
C ALA A 59 -2.45 2.63 2.12
N LYS A 60 -1.27 2.57 1.50
CA LYS A 60 -1.13 2.15 0.10
C LYS A 60 -1.49 0.68 -0.10
N VAL A 61 -1.17 -0.20 0.85
CA VAL A 61 -1.59 -1.61 0.81
C VAL A 61 -3.11 -1.72 0.76
N MET A 62 -3.83 -0.97 1.59
CA MET A 62 -5.30 -1.00 1.59
C MET A 62 -5.90 -0.55 0.25
N GLU A 63 -5.29 0.45 -0.39
CA GLU A 63 -5.66 0.89 -1.73
C GLU A 63 -5.40 -0.21 -2.77
N VAL A 64 -4.22 -0.81 -2.76
CA VAL A 64 -3.86 -1.89 -3.71
C VAL A 64 -4.76 -3.12 -3.54
N LEU A 65 -5.05 -3.54 -2.31
CA LEU A 65 -5.95 -4.64 -2.03
C LEU A 65 -7.36 -4.39 -2.59
N ARG A 66 -7.86 -3.15 -2.48
CA ARG A 66 -9.13 -2.75 -3.09
C ARG A 66 -9.09 -2.85 -4.61
N ILE A 67 -8.02 -2.37 -5.25
CA ILE A 67 -7.85 -2.46 -6.71
C ILE A 67 -7.84 -3.92 -7.16
N LEU A 68 -7.08 -4.79 -6.47
CA LEU A 68 -7.02 -6.22 -6.78
C LEU A 68 -8.40 -6.88 -6.65
N TRP A 69 -9.14 -6.54 -5.59
CA TRP A 69 -10.49 -7.02 -5.37
C TRP A 69 -11.44 -6.60 -6.50
N GLU A 70 -11.45 -5.30 -6.85
CA GLU A 70 -12.30 -4.75 -7.92
C GLU A 70 -11.96 -5.35 -9.29
N ALA A 71 -10.68 -5.62 -9.54
CA ALA A 71 -10.17 -6.28 -10.74
C ALA A 71 -10.49 -7.79 -10.83
N GLY A 72 -11.00 -8.41 -9.76
CA GLY A 72 -11.42 -9.82 -9.77
C GLY A 72 -10.37 -10.82 -9.28
N VAL A 73 -9.22 -10.35 -8.77
CA VAL A 73 -8.18 -11.21 -8.18
C VAL A 73 -8.72 -11.88 -6.92
N LYS A 74 -8.56 -13.20 -6.83
CA LYS A 74 -9.18 -14.02 -5.77
C LYS A 74 -8.29 -14.16 -4.53
N VAL A 75 -6.97 -14.18 -4.73
CA VAL A 75 -6.00 -14.38 -3.66
C VAL A 75 -4.91 -13.31 -3.75
N CYS A 76 -4.55 -12.71 -2.62
CA CYS A 76 -3.38 -11.85 -2.50
C CYS A 76 -2.49 -12.34 -1.35
N THR A 77 -1.19 -12.46 -1.60
CA THR A 77 -0.19 -12.74 -0.56
C THR A 77 0.70 -11.52 -0.39
N LEU A 78 0.79 -11.03 0.84
CA LEU A 78 1.65 -9.90 1.20
C LEU A 78 2.85 -10.40 2.00
N TYR A 79 4.06 -10.07 1.54
CA TYR A 79 5.24 -10.18 2.38
C TYR A 79 5.37 -8.92 3.22
N ALA A 80 4.68 -8.91 4.36
CA ALA A 80 4.55 -7.74 5.22
C ALA A 80 5.66 -7.59 6.27
N PHE A 81 6.18 -8.70 6.79
CA PHE A 81 7.22 -8.69 7.83
C PHE A 81 8.04 -9.98 7.77
N SER A 82 9.37 -9.88 7.86
CA SER A 82 10.29 -11.02 7.84
C SER A 82 10.92 -11.29 9.21
N VAL A 83 11.54 -12.47 9.40
CA VAL A 83 12.26 -12.79 10.65
C VAL A 83 13.43 -11.84 10.86
N GLU A 84 14.14 -11.46 9.80
CA GLU A 84 15.25 -10.51 9.84
C GLU A 84 14.78 -9.10 10.23
N ASN A 85 13.49 -8.78 10.09
CA ASN A 85 12.98 -7.48 10.52
C ASN A 85 12.91 -7.33 12.05
N PHE A 86 13.03 -8.42 12.80
CA PHE A 86 13.19 -8.34 14.27
C PHE A 86 14.55 -7.78 14.69
N GLU A 87 15.54 -7.71 13.79
CA GLU A 87 16.85 -7.10 14.07
C GLU A 87 16.83 -5.57 14.02
N ARG A 88 15.69 -4.96 13.68
CA ARG A 88 15.50 -3.50 13.72
C ARG A 88 15.39 -2.99 15.16
N SER A 89 15.36 -1.67 15.36
CA SER A 89 15.16 -1.11 16.70
C SER A 89 13.82 -1.57 17.27
N LYS A 90 13.78 -1.77 18.60
CA LYS A 90 12.55 -2.21 19.30
C LYS A 90 11.38 -1.28 19.00
N ASP A 91 11.62 0.03 19.04
CA ASP A 91 10.63 1.06 18.74
C ASP A 91 10.07 0.91 17.32
N GLU A 92 10.92 0.63 16.31
CA GLU A 92 10.43 0.44 14.93
C GLU A 92 9.57 -0.83 14.82
N VAL A 93 9.96 -1.93 15.48
CA VAL A 93 9.19 -3.17 15.48
C VAL A 93 7.84 -2.98 16.16
N GLU A 94 7.81 -2.33 17.33
CA GLU A 94 6.58 -2.06 18.07
C GLU A 94 5.59 -1.22 17.26
N GLU A 95 6.07 -0.19 16.58
CA GLU A 95 5.25 0.63 15.67
C GLU A 95 4.68 -0.17 14.50
N ILE A 96 5.48 -1.05 13.87
CA ILE A 96 5.00 -1.91 12.78
C ILE A 96 3.91 -2.86 13.29
N MET A 97 4.10 -3.46 14.47
CA MET A 97 3.12 -4.39 15.07
C MET A 97 1.84 -3.66 15.47
N SER A 98 1.94 -2.45 16.02
CA SER A 98 0.81 -1.59 16.35
C SER A 98 0.00 -1.26 15.09
N LEU A 99 0.68 -0.84 14.02
CA LEU A 99 0.06 -0.55 12.73
C LEU A 99 -0.62 -1.77 12.11
N ALA A 100 0.01 -2.95 12.19
CA ALA A 100 -0.58 -4.20 11.72
C ALA A 100 -1.88 -4.50 12.49
N LYS A 101 -1.86 -4.38 13.83
CA LYS A 101 -3.04 -4.56 14.68
C LYS A 101 -4.19 -3.62 14.28
N GLU A 102 -3.88 -2.34 14.07
CA GLU A 102 -4.86 -1.34 13.61
C GLU A 102 -5.50 -1.77 12.27
N LYS A 103 -4.69 -2.12 11.27
CA LYS A 103 -5.19 -2.49 9.95
C LYS A 103 -5.95 -3.81 9.94
N PHE A 104 -5.57 -4.78 10.77
CA PHE A 104 -6.37 -6.00 10.92
C PHE A 104 -7.73 -5.72 11.54
N ALA A 105 -7.80 -4.86 12.57
CA ALA A 105 -9.09 -4.47 13.16
C ALA A 105 -10.01 -3.79 12.13
N GLU A 106 -9.48 -2.87 11.31
CA GLU A 106 -10.26 -2.20 10.24
C GLU A 106 -10.89 -3.17 9.22
N VAL A 107 -10.27 -4.34 9.01
CA VAL A 107 -10.75 -5.36 8.07
C VAL A 107 -11.75 -6.30 8.73
N VAL A 108 -11.57 -6.61 10.02
CA VAL A 108 -12.45 -7.52 10.76
C VAL A 108 -13.76 -6.84 11.16
N ASP A 109 -13.72 -5.55 11.47
CA ASP A 109 -14.88 -4.79 11.94
C ASP A 109 -15.78 -4.24 10.80
N LYS A 110 -15.56 -4.69 9.55
CA LYS A 110 -16.35 -4.33 8.36
C LYS A 110 -17.01 -5.55 7.74
#